data_AF-A0A1X7UIB4-F1
#
_entry.id   AF-A0A1X7UIB4-F1
#
_cell.length_a   1.000
_cell.length_b   1.000
_cell.length_c   1.000
_cell.angle_alpha   90.00
_cell.angle_beta   90.00
_cell.angle_gamma   90.00
#
_symmetry.space_group_name_H-M   'P 1'
#
loop_
_entity.id
_entity.type
_entity.pdbx_description
1 polymer ?
#
loop_
_entity_poly.entity_id
_entity_poly.type
_entity_poly.pdbx_seq_one_letter_code
_entity_poly.pdbx_strand_id
1 'polypeptide(L)'
;ASELNRKVDVIELKVNEVRHLQDEIVTQSPIRSEDLKERHAKLLAEIKELSQTVQKGLKRFRDDIKRDELGLERNSVELRIKKSHFFALNCKLKDIMSVYIQLEEQHKEKCKDMIKRQLKIVNKADVSDEKIEEILESNGVFVYISTEYNHSK
;
A
#
# COMPACT_ATOMS: atom_id res chain seq x y z
N ALA A 1 -8.24 9.47 19.32
CA ALA A 1 -7.57 10.25 18.26
C ALA A 1 -6.06 9.97 18.17
N SER A 2 -5.29 10.09 19.27
CA SER A 2 -3.83 9.91 19.24
C SER A 2 -3.36 8.52 18.77
N GLU A 3 -4.04 7.43 19.16
CA GLU A 3 -3.65 6.08 18.72
C GLU A 3 -3.86 5.85 17.21
N LEU A 4 -4.92 6.43 16.62
CA LEU A 4 -5.22 6.27 15.20
C LEU A 4 -4.24 7.07 14.34
N ASN A 5 -3.86 8.28 14.78
CA ASN A 5 -2.78 9.05 14.16
C ASN A 5 -1.46 8.26 14.16
N ARG A 6 -1.08 7.69 15.32
CA ARG A 6 0.14 6.86 15.42
C ARG A 6 0.12 5.69 14.44
N LYS A 7 -1.02 5.00 14.28
CA LYS A 7 -1.14 3.90 13.32
C LYS A 7 -0.98 4.37 11.87
N VAL A 8 -1.51 5.54 11.52
CA VAL A 8 -1.30 6.14 10.19
C VAL A 8 0.17 6.51 9.98
N ASP A 9 0.84 7.06 10.99
CA ASP A 9 2.28 7.36 10.92
C ASP A 9 3.10 6.06 10.74
N VAL A 10 2.72 4.96 11.40
CA VAL A 10 3.37 3.66 11.22
C VAL A 10 3.15 3.11 9.80
N ILE A 11 1.97 3.30 9.20
CA ILE A 11 1.74 2.91 7.79
C ILE A 11 2.69 3.70 6.88
N GLU A 12 2.83 5.01 7.09
CA GLU A 12 3.73 5.86 6.32
C GLU A 12 5.19 5.38 6.39
N LEU A 13 5.66 5.03 7.59
CA LEU A 13 6.99 4.45 7.79
C LEU A 13 7.16 3.13 7.03
N LYS A 14 6.19 2.23 7.10
CA LYS A 14 6.24 0.95 6.39
C LYS A 14 6.21 1.10 4.88
N VAL A 15 5.42 2.05 4.35
CA VAL A 15 5.42 2.37 2.91
C VAL A 15 6.80 2.87 2.46
N ASN A 16 7.49 3.66 3.29
CA ASN A 16 8.86 4.07 3.01
C ASN A 16 9.84 2.89 3.08
N GLU A 17 9.68 1.97 4.03
CA GLU A 17 10.48 0.74 4.09
C GLU A 17 10.28 -0.13 2.84
N VAL A 18 9.04 -0.28 2.35
CA VAL A 18 8.74 -0.97 1.09
C VAL A 18 9.50 -0.34 -0.07
N ARG A 19 9.52 1.00 -0.17
CA ARG A 19 10.26 1.71 -1.24
C ARG A 19 11.73 1.33 -1.25
N HIS A 20 12.37 1.38 -0.08
CA HIS A 20 13.80 1.06 0.03
C HIS A 20 14.07 -0.41 -0.34
N LEU A 21 13.21 -1.32 0.12
CA LEU A 21 13.36 -2.74 -0.16
C LEU A 21 13.15 -3.07 -1.64
N GLN A 22 12.18 -2.42 -2.30
CA GLN A 22 11.95 -2.54 -3.73
C GLN A 22 13.16 -2.06 -4.56
N ASP A 23 13.76 -0.93 -4.19
CA ASP A 23 14.98 -0.45 -4.85
C ASP A 23 16.16 -1.40 -4.62
N GLU A 24 16.26 -2.01 -3.44
CA GLU A 24 17.26 -3.03 -3.14
C GLU A 24 17.05 -4.31 -3.97
N ILE A 25 15.81 -4.80 -4.08
CA ILE A 25 15.44 -5.96 -4.91
C ILE A 25 15.83 -5.71 -6.37
N VAL A 26 15.57 -4.50 -6.88
CA VAL A 26 15.83 -4.15 -8.29
C VAL A 26 17.33 -4.05 -8.60
N THR A 27 18.14 -3.67 -7.62
CA THR A 27 19.59 -3.49 -7.78
C THR A 27 20.40 -4.76 -7.55
N GLN A 28 19.84 -5.76 -6.85
CA GLN A 28 20.52 -7.02 -6.56
C GLN A 28 20.30 -8.08 -7.65
N SER A 29 21.23 -9.05 -7.71
CA SER A 29 21.08 -10.22 -8.59
C SER A 29 19.87 -11.06 -8.14
N PRO A 30 19.04 -11.59 -9.06
CA PRO A 30 17.82 -12.34 -8.73
C PRO A 30 18.06 -13.51 -7.76
N ILE A 31 19.24 -14.11 -7.80
CA ILE A 31 19.64 -15.25 -6.96
C ILE A 31 19.83 -14.85 -5.49
N ARG A 32 20.13 -13.58 -5.20
CA ARG A 32 20.27 -13.05 -3.83
C ARG A 32 18.98 -12.41 -3.29
N SER A 33 17.90 -12.43 -4.07
CA SER A 33 16.68 -11.67 -3.77
C SER A 33 15.63 -12.40 -2.94
N GLU A 34 15.81 -13.70 -2.63
CA GLU A 34 14.73 -14.50 -2.02
C GLU A 34 14.37 -14.00 -0.61
N ASP A 35 15.37 -13.76 0.25
CA ASP A 35 15.15 -13.19 1.59
C ASP A 35 14.53 -11.78 1.53
N LEU A 36 14.88 -10.99 0.50
CA LEU A 36 14.32 -9.65 0.30
C LEU A 36 12.87 -9.70 -0.17
N LYS A 37 12.51 -10.67 -1.03
CA LYS A 37 11.13 -10.90 -1.46
C LYS A 37 10.24 -11.38 -0.31
N GLU A 38 10.74 -12.28 0.54
CA GLU A 38 10.01 -12.70 1.73
C GLU A 38 9.76 -11.51 2.67
N ARG A 39 10.79 -10.70 2.91
CA ARG A 39 10.66 -9.47 3.70
C ARG A 39 9.67 -8.48 3.07
N HIS A 40 9.66 -8.36 1.75
CA HIS A 40 8.72 -7.49 1.02
C HIS A 40 7.29 -7.98 1.21
N ALA A 41 7.02 -9.27 0.99
CA ALA A 41 5.71 -9.88 1.22
C ALA A 41 5.20 -9.67 2.66
N LYS A 42 6.09 -9.81 3.65
CA LYS A 42 5.76 -9.54 5.06
C LYS A 42 5.36 -8.08 5.30
N LEU A 43 6.12 -7.12 4.76
CA LEU A 43 5.78 -5.70 4.88
C LEU A 43 4.43 -5.38 4.23
N LEU A 44 4.12 -5.99 3.08
CA LEU A 44 2.81 -5.81 2.43
C LEU A 44 1.66 -6.30 3.31
N ALA A 45 1.82 -7.48 3.93
CA ALA A 45 0.84 -8.02 4.85
C ALA A 45 0.63 -7.09 6.07
N GLU A 46 1.71 -6.60 6.66
CA GLU A 46 1.64 -5.67 7.79
C GLU A 46 0.97 -4.35 7.43
N ILE A 47 1.28 -3.77 6.26
CA ILE A 47 0.60 -2.57 5.74
C ILE A 47 -0.90 -2.83 5.56
N LYS A 48 -1.28 -3.99 5.02
CA LYS A 48 -2.68 -4.37 4.82
C LYS A 48 -3.42 -4.44 6.16
N GLU A 49 -2.88 -5.15 7.14
CA GLU A 49 -3.51 -5.29 8.46
C GLU A 49 -3.63 -3.96 9.20
N LEU A 50 -2.59 -3.12 9.14
CA LEU A 50 -2.62 -1.79 9.73
C LEU A 50 -3.65 -0.89 9.04
N SER A 51 -3.70 -0.90 7.71
CA SER A 51 -4.68 -0.13 6.93
C SER A 51 -6.11 -0.53 7.28
N GLN A 52 -6.41 -1.83 7.36
CA GLN A 52 -7.71 -2.33 7.79
C GLN A 52 -8.05 -1.90 9.22
N THR A 53 -7.08 -1.93 10.13
CA THR A 53 -7.26 -1.46 11.51
C THR A 53 -7.59 0.02 11.56
N VAL A 54 -6.87 0.84 10.78
CA VAL A 54 -7.14 2.28 10.69
C VAL A 54 -8.51 2.55 10.07
N GLN A 55 -8.89 1.84 9.00
CA GLN A 55 -10.20 1.99 8.37
C GLN A 55 -11.35 1.66 9.34
N LYS A 56 -11.23 0.58 10.13
CA LYS A 56 -12.19 0.24 11.19
C LYS A 56 -12.26 1.36 12.25
N GLY A 57 -11.11 1.92 12.64
CA GLY A 57 -11.04 3.05 13.56
C GLY A 57 -11.70 4.33 13.02
N LEU A 58 -11.44 4.67 11.76
CA LEU A 58 -12.07 5.81 11.07
C LEU A 58 -13.58 5.63 10.92
N LYS A 59 -14.05 4.40 10.67
CA LYS A 59 -15.49 4.10 10.63
C LYS A 59 -16.14 4.38 11.98
N ARG A 60 -15.56 3.88 13.07
CA ARG A 60 -16.04 4.16 14.44
C ARG A 60 -16.05 5.66 14.74
N PHE A 61 -14.96 6.37 14.40
CA PHE A 61 -14.88 7.81 14.61
C PHE A 61 -15.95 8.58 13.81
N ARG A 62 -16.23 8.16 12.57
CA ARG A 62 -17.32 8.72 11.76
C ARG A 62 -18.68 8.47 12.41
N ASP A 63 -18.92 7.27 12.92
CA ASP A 63 -20.18 6.92 13.58
C ASP A 63 -20.36 7.72 14.88
N ASP A 64 -19.28 7.97 15.62
CA ASP A 64 -19.29 8.85 16.79
C ASP A 64 -19.66 10.30 16.42
N ILE A 65 -19.08 10.84 15.34
CA ILE A 65 -19.43 12.17 14.83
C ILE A 65 -20.92 12.25 14.46
N LYS A 66 -21.45 11.24 13.76
CA LYS A 66 -22.87 11.20 13.38
C LYS A 66 -23.80 11.20 14.59
N ARG A 67 -23.42 10.49 15.65
CA ARG A 67 -24.18 10.47 16.90
C ARG A 67 -24.19 11.85 17.57
N ASP A 68 -23.03 12.51 17.62
CA ASP A 68 -22.91 13.87 18.19
C ASP A 68 -23.71 14.90 17.37
N GLU A 69 -23.80 14.73 16.04
CA GLU A 69 -24.62 15.57 15.15
C GLU A 69 -26.13 15.46 15.40
N LEU A 70 -26.60 14.28 15.81
CA LEU A 70 -28.00 14.03 16.15
C LEU A 70 -28.36 14.40 17.59
N GLY A 71 -27.35 14.65 18.42
CA GLY A 71 -27.49 14.95 19.84
C GLY A 71 -27.54 16.43 20.19
N LEU A 72 -27.45 16.71 21.49
CA LEU A 72 -27.43 18.06 22.05
C LEU A 72 -26.17 18.85 21.63
N GLU A 73 -25.08 18.14 21.30
CA GLU A 73 -23.77 18.69 20.94
C GLU A 73 -23.66 19.12 19.46
N ARG A 74 -24.76 19.10 18.69
CA ARG A 74 -24.76 19.36 17.24
C ARG A 74 -24.13 20.68 16.79
N ASN A 75 -24.04 21.68 17.67
CA ASN A 75 -23.46 22.99 17.39
C ASN A 75 -22.18 23.27 18.19
N SER A 76 -21.63 22.27 18.89
CA SER A 76 -20.49 22.48 19.77
C SER A 76 -19.19 22.72 19.00
N VAL A 77 -18.29 23.48 19.62
CA VAL A 77 -16.91 23.65 19.13
C VAL A 77 -16.22 22.29 19.07
N GLU A 78 -16.48 21.43 20.06
CA GLU A 78 -15.92 20.08 20.16
C GLU A 78 -16.28 19.22 18.94
N LEU A 79 -17.53 19.27 18.48
CA LEU A 79 -17.95 18.55 17.27
C LEU A 79 -17.21 19.05 16.02
N ARG A 80 -16.98 20.36 15.89
CA ARG A 80 -16.20 20.93 14.78
C ARG A 80 -14.75 20.48 14.81
N ILE A 81 -14.13 20.43 15.99
CA ILE A 81 -12.76 19.91 16.19
C ILE A 81 -12.70 18.43 15.80
N LYS A 82 -13.63 17.60 16.28
CA LYS A 82 -13.72 16.18 15.93
C LYS A 82 -13.83 15.97 14.42
N LYS A 83 -14.70 16.73 13.74
CA LYS A 83 -14.86 16.68 12.28
C LYS A 83 -13.57 17.04 11.55
N SER A 84 -12.90 18.11 11.97
CA SER A 84 -11.61 18.53 11.40
C SER A 84 -10.54 17.45 11.58
N HIS A 85 -10.41 16.88 12.77
CA HIS A 85 -9.48 15.79 13.05
C HIS A 85 -9.77 14.54 12.20
N PHE A 86 -11.04 14.13 12.10
CA PHE A 86 -11.44 13.01 11.26
C PHE A 86 -11.07 13.25 9.80
N PHE A 87 -11.38 14.44 9.27
CA PHE A 87 -11.07 14.81 7.89
C PHE A 87 -9.57 14.77 7.61
N ALA A 88 -8.77 15.44 8.45
CA ALA A 88 -7.32 15.48 8.31
C ALA A 88 -6.71 14.07 8.30
N LEU A 89 -7.14 13.21 9.22
CA LEU A 89 -6.63 11.84 9.32
C LEU A 89 -7.06 10.96 8.14
N ASN A 90 -8.30 11.09 7.70
CA ASN A 90 -8.82 10.35 6.56
C ASN A 90 -8.14 10.77 5.25
N CYS A 91 -7.85 12.05 5.06
CA CYS A 91 -7.05 12.54 3.94
C CYS A 91 -5.61 11.99 4.00
N LYS A 92 -4.93 12.12 5.15
CA LYS A 92 -3.58 11.58 5.32
C LYS A 92 -3.49 10.09 4.96
N LEU A 93 -4.43 9.27 5.44
CA LEU A 93 -4.45 7.85 5.10
C LEU A 93 -4.62 7.62 3.59
N LYS A 94 -5.54 8.33 2.94
CA LYS A 94 -5.77 8.20 1.50
C LYS A 94 -4.54 8.57 0.69
N ASP A 95 -3.86 9.64 1.07
CA ASP A 95 -2.66 10.12 0.37
C ASP A 95 -1.53 9.09 0.49
N ILE A 96 -1.28 8.56 1.70
CA ILE A 96 -0.29 7.50 1.93
C ILE A 96 -0.61 6.25 1.11
N MET A 97 -1.88 5.82 1.12
CA MET A 97 -2.30 4.64 0.36
C MET A 97 -2.19 4.85 -1.16
N SER A 98 -2.43 6.08 -1.64
CA SER A 98 -2.23 6.41 -3.06
C SER A 98 -0.76 6.36 -3.45
N VAL A 99 0.13 6.90 -2.63
CA VAL A 99 1.59 6.80 -2.83
C VAL A 99 2.03 5.34 -2.83
N TYR A 100 1.52 4.52 -1.91
CA TYR A 100 1.80 3.09 -1.87
C TYR A 100 1.38 2.38 -3.17
N ILE A 101 0.19 2.66 -3.70
CA ILE A 101 -0.28 2.06 -4.96
C ILE A 101 0.63 2.44 -6.13
N GLN A 102 0.99 3.72 -6.25
CA GLN A 102 1.90 4.19 -7.30
C GLN A 102 3.29 3.54 -7.18
N LEU A 103 3.77 3.35 -5.95
CA LEU A 103 5.05 2.73 -5.68
C LEU A 103 5.08 1.25 -6.13
N GLU A 104 4.03 0.48 -5.81
CA GLU A 104 3.91 -0.92 -6.26
C GLU A 104 3.81 -1.02 -7.79
N GLU A 105 3.07 -0.12 -8.46
CA GLU A 105 3.01 -0.06 -9.93
C GLU A 105 4.38 0.23 -10.55
N GLN A 106 5.13 1.20 -10.01
CA GLN A 106 6.49 1.50 -10.46
C GLN A 106 7.45 0.33 -10.25
N HIS A 107 7.34 -0.37 -9.12
CA HIS A 107 8.17 -1.54 -8.85
C HIS A 107 7.88 -2.69 -9.84
N LYS A 108 6.61 -2.88 -10.24
CA LYS A 108 6.23 -3.83 -11.28
C LYS A 108 6.98 -3.57 -12.58
N GLU A 109 6.94 -2.32 -13.04
CA GLU A 109 7.61 -1.91 -14.29
C GLU A 109 9.14 -2.08 -14.20
N LYS A 110 9.75 -1.71 -13.07
CA LYS A 110 11.19 -1.93 -12.84
C LYS A 110 11.58 -3.42 -12.90
N CYS A 111 10.78 -4.28 -12.27
CA CYS A 111 10.98 -5.73 -12.30
C CYS A 111 10.86 -6.29 -13.74
N LYS A 112 9.88 -5.81 -14.51
CA LYS A 112 9.70 -6.17 -15.92
C LYS A 112 10.93 -5.81 -16.75
N ASP A 113 11.45 -4.61 -16.59
CA ASP A 113 12.65 -4.14 -17.27
C ASP A 113 13.90 -4.95 -16.91
N MET A 114 14.07 -5.33 -15.65
CA MET A 114 15.17 -6.21 -15.23
C MET A 114 15.10 -7.56 -15.92
N ILE A 115 13.94 -8.21 -15.93
CA ILE A 115 13.75 -9.52 -16.56
C ILE A 115 14.03 -9.42 -18.07
N LYS A 116 13.52 -8.39 -18.73
CA LYS A 116 13.79 -8.12 -20.15
C LYS A 116 15.29 -7.98 -20.43
N ARG A 117 16.03 -7.24 -19.58
CA ARG A 117 17.50 -7.11 -19.72
C ARG A 117 18.21 -8.45 -19.56
N GLN A 118 17.82 -9.26 -18.58
CA GLN A 118 18.41 -10.58 -18.37
C GLN A 118 18.15 -11.53 -19.55
N LEU A 119 16.93 -11.53 -20.10
CA LEU A 119 16.59 -12.36 -21.27
C LEU A 119 17.39 -11.99 -22.53
N LYS A 120 17.62 -10.68 -22.75
CA LYS A 120 18.48 -10.17 -23.84
C LYS A 120 19.92 -10.62 -23.69
N ILE A 121 20.47 -10.64 -22.48
CA ILE A 121 21.85 -11.11 -22.20
C ILE A 121 21.99 -12.59 -22.53
N VAL A 122 20.97 -13.41 -22.21
CA VAL A 122 20.96 -14.86 -22.47
C VAL A 122 20.62 -15.19 -23.94
N ASN A 123 20.47 -14.17 -24.81
CA ASN A 123 20.16 -14.30 -26.23
C ASN A 123 18.85 -15.06 -26.53
N LYS A 124 17.89 -15.02 -25.59
CA LYS A 124 16.52 -15.51 -25.79
C LYS A 124 15.68 -14.36 -26.35
N ALA A 125 15.72 -14.18 -27.67
CA ALA A 125 15.16 -13.02 -28.35
C ALA A 125 13.62 -12.93 -28.34
N ASP A 126 12.90 -14.03 -28.08
CA ASP A 126 11.46 -14.13 -28.33
C ASP A 126 10.65 -14.52 -27.07
N VAL A 127 10.69 -13.70 -26.01
CA VAL A 127 9.74 -13.82 -24.89
C VAL A 127 8.81 -12.62 -24.92
N SER A 128 7.53 -12.85 -25.17
CA SER A 128 6.51 -11.79 -25.24
C SER A 128 6.26 -11.16 -23.86
N ASP A 129 5.75 -9.94 -23.85
CA ASP A 129 5.43 -9.21 -22.61
C ASP A 129 4.43 -9.99 -21.75
N GLU A 130 3.49 -10.71 -22.38
CA GLU A 130 2.50 -11.56 -21.69
C GLU A 130 3.17 -12.73 -20.97
N LYS A 131 4.22 -13.32 -21.55
CA LYS A 131 4.97 -14.42 -20.93
C LYS A 131 5.81 -13.92 -19.74
N ILE A 132 6.28 -12.68 -19.80
CA ILE A 132 6.99 -12.02 -18.69
C ILE A 132 6.01 -11.72 -17.56
N GLU A 133 4.79 -11.26 -17.88
CA GLU A 133 3.69 -11.08 -16.92
C GLU A 133 3.38 -12.40 -16.21
N GLU A 134 3.29 -13.51 -16.94
CA GLU A 134 3.05 -14.86 -16.39
C GLU A 134 4.19 -15.34 -15.47
N ILE A 135 5.45 -15.02 -15.78
CA ILE A 135 6.62 -15.30 -14.92
C ILE A 135 6.62 -14.42 -13.65
N LEU A 136 6.13 -13.19 -13.74
CA LEU A 136 5.97 -12.28 -12.60
C LEU A 136 4.83 -12.74 -11.68
N GLU A 137 3.74 -13.25 -12.25
CA GLU A 137 2.59 -13.80 -11.51
C GLU A 137 2.90 -15.17 -10.88
N SER A 138 3.57 -16.08 -11.59
CA SER A 138 3.93 -17.42 -11.08
C SER A 138 5.01 -17.41 -10.00
N ASN A 139 5.88 -16.39 -9.96
CA ASN A 139 6.84 -16.18 -8.87
C ASN A 139 6.23 -15.44 -7.65
N GLY A 140 4.90 -15.32 -7.59
CA GLY A 140 4.18 -14.82 -6.41
C GLY A 140 4.24 -13.31 -6.18
N VAL A 141 4.70 -12.52 -7.15
CA VAL A 141 4.98 -11.10 -6.95
C VAL A 141 3.71 -10.22 -7.05
N PHE A 142 2.64 -10.65 -7.74
CA PHE A 142 1.59 -9.69 -8.14
C PHE A 142 0.12 -10.11 -8.04
N VAL A 143 -0.23 -11.24 -7.42
CA VAL A 143 -1.61 -11.77 -7.46
C VAL A 143 -2.64 -10.91 -6.69
N TYR A 144 -2.23 -9.98 -5.81
CA TYR A 144 -3.17 -9.48 -4.79
C TYR A 144 -3.79 -8.09 -5.01
N ILE A 145 -3.26 -7.23 -5.91
CA ILE A 145 -3.69 -5.81 -5.94
C ILE A 145 -4.90 -5.56 -6.85
N SER A 146 -5.16 -6.44 -7.83
CA SER A 146 -6.23 -6.23 -8.83
C SER A 146 -7.64 -6.49 -8.31
N THR A 147 -7.83 -7.28 -7.25
CA THR A 147 -9.16 -7.78 -6.86
C THR A 147 -9.85 -7.01 -5.74
N GLU A 148 -9.14 -6.33 -4.83
CA GLU A 148 -9.78 -5.70 -3.66
C GLU A 148 -9.97 -4.17 -3.75
N TYR A 149 -9.25 -3.45 -4.62
CA TYR A 149 -9.35 -1.97 -4.70
C TYR A 149 -10.21 -1.42 -5.84
N ASN A 150 -10.53 -2.23 -6.86
CA ASN A 150 -11.39 -1.81 -7.98
C ASN A 150 -12.90 -2.03 -7.76
N HIS A 151 -13.31 -2.63 -6.64
CA HIS A 151 -14.73 -2.89 -6.32
C HIS A 151 -15.39 -1.85 -5.42
N SER A 152 -14.81 -0.65 -5.28
CA SER A 152 -15.49 0.49 -4.67
C SER A 152 -15.52 1.68 -5.63
N LYS A 153 -16.21 1.47 -6.76
CA LYS A 153 -16.92 2.54 -7.47
C LYS A 153 -18.38 2.49 -7.07
#